data_AF-A0A3D1TBP8-F1
#
_entry.id   AF-A0A3D1TBP8-F1
#
_cell.length_a   1.000
_cell.length_b   1.000
_cell.length_c   1.000
_cell.angle_alpha   90.00
_cell.angle_beta   90.00
_cell.angle_gamma   90.00
#
_symmetry.space_group_name_H-M   'P 1'
#
loop_
_entity.id
_entity.type
_entity.pdbx_description
1 polymer ?
#
loop_
_entity_poly.entity_id
_entity_poly.type
_entity_poly.pdbx_seq_one_letter_code
_entity_poly.pdbx_strand_id
1 'polypeptide(L)'
;MEFHGPKPISFRRSKKDLQLITEFIECQTAEIPWICTEDISIRIEWMINDRDRYESDSVPDLDNIVKPILDSLCGQKGIIIDDCQVVDFSASCLGLK
;
A
#
# COMPACT_ATOMS: atom_id res chain seq x y z
N MET A 1 -9.61 8.00 3.39
CA MET A 1 -9.93 7.42 2.06
C MET A 1 -9.54 5.97 2.09
N GLU A 2 -10.37 5.08 1.53
CA GLU A 2 -10.10 3.63 1.50
C GLU A 2 -9.88 3.18 0.06
N PHE A 3 -8.79 2.45 -0.19
CA PHE A 3 -8.45 1.86 -1.49
C PHE A 3 -8.51 0.34 -1.39
N HIS A 4 -9.20 -0.33 -2.31
CA HIS A 4 -9.31 -1.79 -2.33
C HIS A 4 -8.42 -2.38 -3.44
N GLY A 5 -7.22 -2.82 -3.06
CA GLY A 5 -6.21 -3.35 -3.98
C GLY A 5 -6.25 -4.88 -4.21
N PRO A 6 -5.43 -5.39 -5.16
CA PRO A 6 -5.38 -6.80 -5.50
C PRO A 6 -4.85 -7.70 -4.36
N LYS A 7 -5.16 -9.00 -4.45
CA LYS A 7 -4.78 -10.04 -3.46
C LYS A 7 -3.27 -10.04 -3.13
N PRO A 8 -2.88 -10.44 -1.90
CA PRO A 8 -1.50 -10.44 -1.46
C PRO A 8 -0.55 -11.18 -2.40
N ILE A 9 0.61 -10.56 -2.65
CA ILE A 9 1.66 -11.12 -3.50
C ILE A 9 2.80 -11.60 -2.58
N SER A 10 3.13 -12.90 -2.64
CA SER A 10 4.09 -13.58 -1.75
C SER A 10 5.56 -13.19 -1.96
N PHE A 11 6.34 -13.29 -0.87
CA PHE A 11 7.77 -12.97 -0.61
C PHE A 11 8.82 -13.17 -1.73
N ARG A 12 8.56 -13.95 -2.78
CA ARG A 12 9.42 -13.98 -3.97
C ARG A 12 8.74 -13.21 -5.06
N ARG A 13 9.09 -11.94 -5.31
CA ARG A 13 8.74 -11.38 -6.64
C ARG A 13 9.54 -10.21 -7.17
N SER A 14 9.40 -10.14 -8.49
CA SER A 14 10.15 -9.36 -9.46
C SER A 14 9.64 -7.92 -9.51
N LYS A 15 10.48 -7.02 -10.01
CA LYS A 15 10.20 -5.59 -10.23
C LYS A 15 8.82 -5.31 -10.89
N LYS A 16 8.29 -6.25 -11.68
CA LYS A 16 6.99 -6.14 -12.35
C LYS A 16 5.79 -6.11 -11.40
N ASP A 17 5.81 -6.89 -10.31
CA ASP A 17 4.64 -6.99 -9.42
C ASP A 17 4.48 -5.76 -8.54
N LEU A 18 5.60 -5.18 -8.10
CA LEU A 18 5.61 -3.87 -7.43
C LEU A 18 5.08 -2.79 -8.36
N GLN A 19 5.47 -2.86 -9.64
CA GLN A 19 5.02 -1.91 -10.66
C GLN A 19 3.50 -1.96 -10.87
N LEU A 20 2.90 -3.16 -10.84
CA LEU A 20 1.44 -3.32 -10.93
C LEU A 20 0.71 -2.68 -9.74
N ILE A 21 1.26 -2.79 -8.52
CA ILE A 21 0.68 -2.15 -7.33
C ILE A 21 0.78 -0.63 -7.45
N THR A 22 1.94 -0.11 -7.83
CA THR A 22 2.14 1.32 -8.06
C THR A 22 1.19 1.85 -9.13
N GLU A 23 1.09 1.19 -10.29
CA GLU A 23 0.17 1.59 -11.36
C GLU A 23 -1.29 1.54 -10.92
N PHE A 24 -1.67 0.54 -10.12
CA PHE A 24 -3.02 0.44 -9.58
C PHE A 24 -3.34 1.65 -8.68
N ILE A 25 -2.44 1.97 -7.75
CA ILE A 25 -2.63 3.09 -6.83
C ILE A 25 -2.65 4.41 -7.61
N GLU A 26 -1.70 4.62 -8.51
CA GLU A 26 -1.65 5.81 -9.38
C GLU A 26 -2.94 5.98 -10.20
N CYS A 27 -3.53 4.89 -10.71
CA CYS A 27 -4.80 4.96 -11.42
C CYS A 27 -5.93 5.44 -10.51
N GLN A 28 -6.01 4.93 -9.28
CA GLN A 28 -7.05 5.36 -8.34
C GLN A 28 -6.82 6.78 -7.82
N THR A 29 -5.56 7.18 -7.62
CA THR A 29 -5.23 8.53 -7.13
C THR A 29 -5.36 9.58 -8.22
N ALA A 30 -5.13 9.25 -9.48
CA ALA A 30 -5.31 10.17 -10.61
C ALA A 30 -6.77 10.61 -10.82
N GLU A 31 -7.75 9.81 -10.39
CA GLU A 31 -9.17 10.17 -10.45
C GLU A 31 -9.58 11.17 -9.36
N ILE A 32 -8.71 11.46 -8.39
CA ILE A 32 -8.99 12.32 -7.26
C ILE A 32 -8.67 13.78 -7.64
N PRO A 33 -9.65 14.70 -7.62
CA PRO A 33 -9.45 16.08 -8.07
C PRO A 33 -8.78 16.99 -7.03
N TRP A 34 -8.29 16.44 -5.93
CA TRP A 34 -7.73 17.17 -4.80
C TRP A 34 -6.44 16.51 -4.30
N ILE A 35 -5.61 17.32 -3.64
CA ILE A 35 -4.34 16.91 -3.03
C ILE A 35 -4.36 17.26 -1.54
N CYS A 36 -3.70 16.45 -0.71
CA CYS A 36 -3.50 16.72 0.70
C CYS A 36 -2.36 17.74 0.88
N THR A 37 -2.63 18.85 1.54
CA THR A 37 -1.64 19.91 1.83
C THR A 37 -1.18 19.94 3.30
N GLU A 38 -1.96 19.34 4.19
CA GLU A 38 -1.72 19.30 5.63
C GLU A 38 -1.13 17.95 6.05
N ASP A 39 -0.89 17.80 7.34
CA ASP A 39 -0.47 16.55 7.97
C ASP A 39 -1.50 15.43 7.72
N ILE A 40 -1.00 14.24 7.40
CA ILE A 40 -1.80 13.07 7.08
C ILE A 40 -1.38 11.85 7.90
N SER A 41 -2.36 11.01 8.19
CA SER A 41 -2.15 9.69 8.77
C SER A 41 -2.48 8.63 7.74
N ILE A 42 -1.56 7.70 7.53
CA ILE A 42 -1.72 6.61 6.58
C ILE A 42 -1.90 5.31 7.36
N ARG A 43 -3.00 4.62 7.04
CA ARG A 43 -3.26 3.28 7.55
C ARG A 43 -3.35 2.30 6.39
N ILE A 44 -2.51 1.27 6.44
CA ILE A 44 -2.51 0.18 5.48
C ILE A 44 -3.00 -1.08 6.19
N GLU A 45 -4.20 -1.53 5.85
CA GLU A 45 -4.77 -2.75 6.38
C GLU A 45 -4.70 -3.85 5.32
N TRP A 46 -4.02 -4.95 5.67
CA TRP A 46 -3.82 -6.07 4.79
C TRP A 46 -4.70 -7.24 5.18
N MET A 47 -5.68 -7.55 4.35
CA MET A 47 -6.54 -8.72 4.54
C MET A 47 -5.85 -9.98 4.01
N ILE A 48 -5.34 -10.82 4.92
CA ILE A 48 -4.73 -12.13 4.59
C ILE A 48 -5.60 -13.24 5.16
N ASN A 49 -5.77 -14.34 4.43
CA ASN A 49 -6.46 -15.51 4.97
C ASN A 49 -5.57 -16.17 6.04
N ASP A 50 -6.11 -16.46 7.22
CA ASP A 50 -5.33 -17.03 8.32
C ASP A 50 -4.60 -18.33 7.91
N ARG A 51 -5.18 -19.14 7.01
CA ARG A 51 -4.50 -20.35 6.50
C ARG A 51 -3.21 -20.04 5.76
N ASP A 52 -3.21 -19.04 4.88
CA ASP A 52 -2.04 -18.67 4.08
C ASP A 52 -0.90 -18.13 4.96
N ARG A 53 -1.23 -17.53 6.11
CA ARG A 53 -0.23 -17.01 7.07
C ARG A 53 0.49 -18.12 7.84
N TYR A 54 -0.22 -19.21 8.20
CA TYR A 54 0.37 -20.31 8.97
C TYR A 54 0.94 -21.43 8.09
N GLU A 55 0.47 -21.57 6.84
CA GLU A 55 0.93 -22.61 5.92
C GLU A 55 2.07 -22.15 5.00
N SER A 56 2.29 -20.84 4.86
CA SER A 56 3.40 -20.29 4.09
C SER A 56 4.35 -19.49 4.99
N ASP A 57 5.58 -19.98 5.16
CA ASP A 57 6.71 -19.26 5.79
C ASP A 57 7.09 -17.97 5.02
N SER A 58 6.40 -17.69 3.92
CA SER A 58 6.57 -16.51 3.06
C SER A 58 5.66 -15.36 3.49
N VAL A 59 5.52 -15.09 4.78
CA VAL A 59 4.78 -13.91 5.25
C VAL A 59 5.43 -12.69 4.59
N PRO A 60 4.72 -11.93 3.74
CA PRO A 60 5.33 -10.83 3.00
C PRO A 60 5.86 -9.80 4.01
N ASP A 61 7.12 -9.41 3.85
CA ASP A 61 7.67 -8.27 4.59
C ASP A 61 6.82 -7.05 4.25
N LEU A 62 6.07 -6.56 5.24
CA LEU A 62 5.20 -5.40 5.09
C LEU A 62 6.01 -4.21 4.57
N ASP A 63 7.24 -4.05 5.08
CA ASP A 63 8.20 -3.03 4.66
C ASP A 63 8.50 -3.03 3.15
N ASN A 64 8.51 -4.20 2.50
CA ASN A 64 8.79 -4.32 1.08
C ASN A 64 7.66 -3.76 0.18
N ILE A 65 6.46 -3.60 0.73
CA ILE A 65 5.28 -3.16 -0.04
C ILE A 65 4.84 -1.76 0.41
N VAL A 66 5.05 -1.42 1.67
CA VAL A 66 4.77 -0.09 2.22
C VAL A 66 5.48 1.00 1.43
N LYS A 67 6.78 0.84 1.15
CA LYS A 67 7.55 1.87 0.45
C LYS A 67 7.01 2.16 -0.96
N PRO A 68 6.82 1.16 -1.84
CA PRO A 68 6.16 1.37 -3.14
C PRO A 68 4.77 2.01 -3.06
N ILE A 69 4.00 1.70 -2.02
CA ILE A 69 2.67 2.32 -1.79
C ILE A 69 2.85 3.81 -1.45
N LEU A 70 3.70 4.14 -0.48
CA LEU A 70 3.97 5.54 -0.11
C LEU A 70 4.53 6.35 -1.29
N ASP A 71 5.48 5.77 -2.03
CA ASP A 71 6.06 6.37 -3.23
C ASP A 71 4.98 6.63 -4.29
N SER A 72 3.99 5.73 -4.45
CA SER A 72 2.89 5.90 -5.41
C SER A 72 1.83 6.92 -4.96
N LEU A 73 1.68 7.13 -3.66
CA LEU A 73 0.79 8.15 -3.09
C LEU A 73 1.42 9.54 -3.13
N CYS A 74 2.73 9.63 -3.31
CA CYS A 74 3.51 10.87 -3.38
C CYS A 74 3.82 11.26 -4.84
N GLY A 75 3.72 12.55 -5.17
CA GLY A 75 4.12 13.08 -6.49
C GLY A 75 2.97 13.31 -7.46
N GLN A 76 3.28 13.48 -8.76
CA GLN A 76 2.35 14.05 -9.77
C GLN A 76 1.05 13.28 -9.98
N LYS A 77 1.05 11.97 -9.72
CA LYS A 77 -0.14 11.12 -9.81
C LYS A 77 -0.66 10.70 -8.44
N GLY A 78 0.02 11.10 -7.38
CA GLY A 78 -0.36 10.83 -6.00
C GLY A 78 -1.27 11.91 -5.44
N ILE A 79 -1.70 11.72 -4.19
CA ILE A 79 -2.53 12.66 -3.44
C ILE A 79 -1.76 13.38 -2.33
N ILE A 80 -0.47 13.11 -2.20
CA ILE A 80 0.41 13.68 -1.18
C ILE A 80 1.53 14.45 -1.90
N ILE A 81 1.87 15.63 -1.39
CA ILE A 81 2.92 16.48 -1.95
C ILE A 81 4.29 15.94 -1.55
N ASP A 82 4.45 15.57 -0.27
CA ASP A 82 5.72 15.15 0.30
C ASP A 82 5.54 14.05 1.37
N ASP A 83 6.54 13.18 1.51
CA ASP A 83 6.58 12.12 2.53
C ASP A 83 6.60 12.70 3.96
N CYS A 84 7.13 13.92 4.10
CA CYS A 84 7.17 14.68 5.35
C CYS A 84 5.78 15.03 5.90
N GLN A 85 4.72 14.96 5.09
CA GLN A 85 3.34 15.17 5.56
C GLN A 85 2.81 13.98 6.37
N VAL A 86 3.45 12.81 6.27
CA VAL A 86 3.01 11.59 6.97
C VAL A 86 3.46 11.64 8.43
N VAL A 87 2.57 12.13 9.30
CA VAL A 87 2.84 12.26 10.75
C VAL A 87 2.59 10.97 11.52
N ASP A 88 1.72 10.11 10.99
CA ASP A 88 1.41 8.81 11.56
C ASP A 88 1.29 7.77 10.45
N PHE A 89 1.95 6.63 10.66
CA PHE A 89 1.93 5.51 9.74
C PHE A 89 1.66 4.23 10.52
N SER A 90 0.62 3.50 10.11
CA SER A 90 0.30 2.20 10.66
C SER A 90 0.06 1.19 9.55
N ALA A 91 0.69 0.03 9.66
CA ALA A 91 0.45 -1.08 8.76
C ALA A 91 0.13 -2.33 9.58
N SER A 92 -0.92 -3.05 9.20
CA SER A 92 -1.44 -4.17 9.99
C SER A 92 -1.98 -5.26 9.08
N CYS A 93 -1.63 -6.51 9.39
CA CYS A 93 -2.19 -7.67 8.73
C CYS A 93 -3.42 -8.17 9.51
N LEU A 94 -4.59 -8.03 8.91
CA LEU A 94 -5.86 -8.51 9.44
C LEU A 94 -6.15 -9.91 8.89
N GLY A 95 -6.34 -10.86 9.80
CA GLY A 95 -6.75 -12.22 9.48
C GLY A 95 -8.22 -12.29 9.11
N LEU A 96 -8.53 -12.80 7.91
CA LEU A 96 -9.87 -13.25 7.56
C LEU A 96 -10.09 -14.63 8.19
N LYS A 97 -11.04 -14.69 9.13
CA LYS A 97 -11.55 -15.95 9.73
C LYS A 97 -12.28 -16.81 8.70
#